data_AF-A0A9X1PMY2-F1
#
_entry.id   AF-A0A9X1PMY2-F1
#
_cell.length_a   1.000
_cell.length_b   1.000
_cell.length_c   1.000
_cell.angle_alpha   90.00
_cell.angle_beta   90.00
_cell.angle_gamma   90.00
#
_symmetry.space_group_name_H-M   'P 1'
#
loop_
_entity.id
_entity.type
_entity.pdbx_description
1 polymer ?
#
loop_
_entity_poly.entity_id
_entity_poly.type
_entity_poly.pdbx_seq_one_letter_code
_entity_poly.pdbx_strand_id
1 'polypeptide(L)'
;MAKTENFETWLSGIALESKEDVYDLYNSINNFERSGKFYTSKEVTNDGYEYLVKADGLEDHLHLDSDETKFAFIDHLKSNYTDADAADIDVWSEMKKDLGRLD
;
A
#
# COMPACT_ATOMS: atom_id res chain seq x y z
N MET A 1 -7.44 -11.99 -14.44
CA MET A 1 -7.28 -10.94 -13.41
C MET A 1 -6.52 -9.81 -14.09
N ALA A 2 -7.11 -8.63 -14.16
CA ALA A 2 -6.43 -7.48 -14.74
C ALA A 2 -5.46 -6.89 -13.70
N LYS A 3 -4.30 -6.45 -14.18
CA LYS A 3 -3.26 -5.77 -13.41
C LYS A 3 -3.31 -4.31 -13.82
N THR A 4 -3.34 -3.40 -12.87
CA THR A 4 -3.24 -1.96 -13.11
C THR A 4 -1.99 -1.41 -12.46
N GLU A 5 -1.27 -0.55 -13.16
CA GLU A 5 -0.12 0.19 -12.63
C GLU A 5 -0.54 1.59 -12.15
N ASN A 6 -1.79 1.98 -12.42
CA ASN A 6 -2.32 3.28 -12.04
C ASN A 6 -2.91 3.23 -10.63
N PHE A 7 -2.20 3.85 -9.70
CA PHE A 7 -2.52 3.91 -8.27
C PHE A 7 -3.92 4.47 -8.03
N GLU A 8 -4.21 5.63 -8.60
CA GLU A 8 -5.46 6.37 -8.39
C GLU A 8 -6.67 5.59 -8.90
N THR A 9 -6.52 4.90 -10.03
CA THR A 9 -7.57 4.07 -10.62
C THR A 9 -7.88 2.88 -9.71
N TRP A 10 -6.84 2.21 -9.21
CA TRP A 10 -7.01 1.09 -8.28
C TRP A 10 -7.60 1.54 -6.94
N LEU A 11 -7.09 2.64 -6.40
CA LEU A 11 -7.56 3.28 -5.18
C LEU A 11 -9.03 3.72 -5.28
N SER A 12 -9.47 4.19 -6.45
CA SER A 12 -10.89 4.55 -6.69
C SER A 12 -11.81 3.32 -6.72
N GLY A 13 -11.26 2.13 -6.98
CA GLY A 13 -11.98 0.86 -6.94
C GLY A 13 -12.12 0.27 -5.53
N ILE A 14 -11.41 0.82 -4.55
CA ILE A 14 -11.47 0.39 -3.15
C ILE A 14 -12.09 1.48 -2.27
N ALA A 15 -12.87 1.06 -1.28
CA ALA A 15 -13.40 1.96 -0.27
C ALA A 15 -12.35 2.17 0.83
N LEU A 16 -11.47 3.18 0.68
CA LEU A 16 -10.59 3.63 1.77
C LEU A 16 -11.35 4.64 2.64
N GLU A 17 -12.20 4.12 3.52
CA GLU A 17 -13.12 4.94 4.33
C GLU A 17 -12.49 5.33 5.67
N SER A 18 -11.55 4.53 6.17
CA SER A 18 -10.94 4.71 7.47
C SER A 18 -9.42 4.68 7.41
N LYS A 19 -8.79 5.29 8.43
CA LYS A 19 -7.34 5.26 8.63
C LYS A 19 -6.81 3.84 8.82
N GLU A 20 -7.63 2.97 9.41
CA GLU A 20 -7.34 1.54 9.54
C GLU A 20 -7.17 0.88 8.17
N ASP A 21 -7.99 1.25 7.16
CA ASP A 21 -7.82 0.72 5.81
C ASP A 21 -6.50 1.16 5.18
N VAL A 22 -6.10 2.42 5.39
CA VAL A 22 -4.82 2.95 4.89
C VAL A 22 -3.65 2.25 5.60
N TYR A 23 -3.77 2.02 6.91
CA TYR A 23 -2.79 1.28 7.69
C TYR A 23 -2.67 -0.17 7.22
N ASP A 24 -3.79 -0.86 7.04
CA ASP A 24 -3.82 -2.24 6.55
C ASP A 24 -3.20 -2.35 5.15
N LEU A 25 -3.53 -1.42 4.25
CA LEU A 25 -2.94 -1.38 2.91
C LEU A 25 -1.42 -1.23 3.00
N TYR A 26 -0.95 -0.23 3.76
CA TYR A 26 0.47 0.01 4.00
C TYR A 26 1.18 -1.20 4.63
N ASN A 27 0.56 -1.81 5.65
CA ASN A 27 1.10 -2.96 6.36
C ASN A 27 1.23 -4.17 5.44
N SER A 28 0.21 -4.42 4.61
CA SER A 28 0.24 -5.50 3.62
C SER A 28 1.42 -5.33 2.65
N ILE A 29 1.69 -4.10 2.20
CA ILE A 29 2.72 -3.80 1.21
C ILE A 29 4.14 -3.90 1.79
N ASN A 30 4.31 -3.59 3.06
CA ASN A 30 5.62 -3.68 3.72
C ASN A 30 5.96 -5.10 4.17
N ASN A 31 4.99 -5.79 4.76
CA ASN A 31 5.20 -7.10 5.33
C ASN A 31 4.88 -8.24 4.35
N PHE A 32 4.34 -7.93 3.17
CA PHE A 32 3.95 -8.92 2.13
C PHE A 32 2.98 -9.98 2.67
N GLU A 33 2.13 -9.55 3.60
CA GLU A 33 1.16 -10.40 4.27
C GLU A 33 -0.24 -9.80 4.14
N ARG A 34 -1.24 -10.56 4.62
CA ARG A 34 -2.61 -10.08 4.62
C ARG A 34 -2.80 -9.16 5.82
N SER A 35 -3.27 -7.95 5.58
CA SER A 35 -3.70 -7.02 6.63
C SER A 35 -5.09 -6.51 6.27
N GLY A 36 -6.05 -6.72 7.17
CA GLY A 36 -7.46 -6.43 6.91
C GLY A 36 -7.96 -7.03 5.60
N LYS A 37 -8.43 -6.15 4.70
CA LYS A 37 -8.91 -6.51 3.36
C LYS A 37 -7.81 -6.54 2.29
N PHE A 38 -6.58 -6.19 2.62
CA PHE A 38 -5.48 -6.09 1.66
C PHE A 38 -4.52 -7.27 1.78
N TYR A 39 -3.92 -7.63 0.66
CA TYR A 39 -2.90 -8.68 0.59
C TYR A 39 -1.88 -8.31 -0.47
N THR A 40 -0.60 -8.30 -0.11
CA THR A 40 0.48 -8.07 -1.08
C THR A 40 1.31 -9.33 -1.26
N SER A 41 1.52 -9.73 -2.50
CA SER A 41 2.49 -10.77 -2.86
C SER A 41 3.74 -10.12 -3.44
N LYS A 42 4.91 -10.58 -2.99
CA LYS A 42 6.20 -10.25 -3.61
C LYS A 42 6.63 -11.42 -4.48
N GLU A 43 6.87 -11.17 -5.75
CA GLU A 43 7.38 -12.16 -6.70
C GLU A 43 8.76 -11.73 -7.21
N VAL A 44 9.65 -12.71 -7.38
CA VAL A 44 11.00 -12.48 -7.94
C VAL A 44 10.93 -12.70 -9.44
N THR A 45 11.32 -11.69 -10.21
CA THR A 45 11.35 -11.72 -11.67
C THR A 45 12.80 -11.72 -12.18
N ASN A 46 13.00 -11.94 -13.49
CA ASN A 46 14.34 -11.84 -14.07
C ASN A 46 14.88 -10.39 -14.04
N ASP A 47 13.98 -9.41 -13.94
CA ASP A 47 14.29 -7.97 -13.94
C ASP A 47 14.35 -7.38 -12.52
N GLY A 48 13.99 -8.15 -11.48
CA GLY A 48 14.04 -7.72 -10.08
C GLY A 48 12.91 -8.30 -9.23
N TYR A 49 12.09 -7.42 -8.65
CA TYR A 49 10.96 -7.80 -7.81
C TYR A 49 9.69 -7.11 -8.30
N GLU A 50 8.60 -7.86 -8.45
CA GLU A 50 7.26 -7.29 -8.63
C GLU A 50 6.44 -7.49 -7.35
N TYR A 51 5.55 -6.54 -7.08
CA TYR A 51 4.61 -6.57 -5.97
C TYR A 51 3.19 -6.50 -6.51
N LEU A 52 2.37 -7.48 -6.15
CA LEU A 52 0.95 -7.53 -6.51
C LEU A 52 0.12 -7.27 -5.27
N VAL A 53 -0.54 -6.12 -5.22
CA VAL A 53 -1.45 -5.76 -4.14
C VAL A 53 -2.88 -6.09 -4.56
N LYS A 54 -3.57 -6.82 -3.69
CA LYS A 54 -4.95 -7.23 -3.83
C LYS A 54 -5.78 -6.60 -2.72
N ALA A 55 -7.02 -6.25 -3.05
CA ALA A 55 -8.04 -5.85 -2.09
C ALA A 55 -9.25 -6.78 -2.15
N ASP A 56 -9.84 -7.10 -1.00
CA ASP A 56 -11.09 -7.84 -0.92
C ASP A 56 -12.22 -6.99 -1.52
N GLY A 57 -13.01 -7.58 -2.42
CA GLY A 57 -14.05 -6.88 -3.17
C GLY A 57 -13.60 -6.21 -4.47
N LEU A 58 -12.30 -6.23 -4.79
CA LEU A 58 -11.77 -5.75 -6.08
C LEU A 58 -11.08 -6.90 -6.83
N GLU A 59 -11.50 -7.16 -8.08
CA GLU A 59 -10.92 -8.22 -8.91
C GLU A 59 -9.57 -7.84 -9.51
N ASP A 60 -9.31 -6.54 -9.67
CA ASP A 60 -8.07 -5.99 -10.18
C ASP A 60 -6.97 -5.99 -9.11
N HIS A 61 -5.76 -6.35 -9.53
CA HIS A 61 -4.57 -6.23 -8.69
C HIS A 61 -3.80 -4.96 -9.06
N LEU A 62 -3.31 -4.25 -8.06
CA LEU A 62 -2.31 -3.21 -8.27
C LEU A 62 -0.97 -3.88 -8.50
N HIS A 63 -0.33 -3.55 -9.61
CA HIS A 63 0.97 -4.05 -9.99
C HIS A 63 2.01 -2.96 -9.76
N LEU A 64 2.97 -3.26 -8.89
CA LEU A 64 4.14 -2.44 -8.62
C LEU A 64 5.33 -3.22 -9.15
N ASP A 65 5.81 -2.85 -10.34
CA ASP A 65 6.85 -3.55 -11.08
C ASP A 65 8.24 -3.50 -10.42
N SER A 66 8.43 -2.61 -9.44
CA SER A 66 9.72 -2.33 -8.83
C SER A 66 9.58 -1.76 -7.42
N ASP A 67 10.69 -1.75 -6.68
CA ASP A 67 10.77 -1.05 -5.40
C ASP A 67 10.46 0.45 -5.55
N GLU A 68 10.86 1.06 -6.68
CA GLU A 68 10.58 2.46 -6.98
C GLU A 68 9.07 2.74 -7.06
N THR A 69 8.31 1.91 -7.78
CA THR A 69 6.85 2.07 -7.86
C THR A 69 6.16 1.75 -6.55
N LYS A 70 6.68 0.79 -5.77
CA LYS A 70 6.23 0.54 -4.39
C LYS A 70 6.41 1.79 -3.51
N PHE A 71 7.58 2.41 -3.51
CA PHE A 71 7.83 3.60 -2.70
C PHE A 71 7.00 4.79 -3.17
N ALA A 72 6.83 4.97 -4.49
CA ALA A 72 5.97 6.00 -5.05
C ALA A 72 4.50 5.82 -4.62
N PHE A 73 4.00 4.58 -4.57
CA PHE A 73 2.66 4.30 -4.08
C PHE A 73 2.49 4.62 -2.59
N ILE A 74 3.46 4.23 -1.77
CA ILE A 74 3.47 4.57 -0.34
C ILE A 74 3.50 6.08 -0.14
N ASP A 75 4.28 6.80 -0.94
CA ASP A 75 4.34 8.27 -0.89
C ASP A 75 3.01 8.91 -1.32
N HIS A 76 2.37 8.37 -2.36
CA HIS A 76 1.04 8.80 -2.78
C HIS A 76 -0.02 8.60 -1.68
N LEU A 77 0.00 7.45 -0.99
CA LEU A 77 -0.86 7.20 0.17
C LEU A 77 -0.61 8.24 1.27
N LYS A 78 0.66 8.60 1.50
CA LYS A 78 1.03 9.65 2.45
C LYS A 78 0.44 11.01 2.03
N SER A 79 0.70 11.49 0.83
CA SER A 79 0.23 12.82 0.44
C SER A 79 -1.29 12.95 0.38
N ASN A 80 -2.02 11.88 0.01
CA ASN A 80 -3.46 11.98 -0.24
C ASN A 80 -4.33 11.64 0.98
N TYR A 81 -3.83 10.79 1.89
CA TYR A 81 -4.63 10.28 3.01
C TYR A 81 -4.13 10.75 4.39
N THR A 82 -3.11 11.61 4.44
CA THR A 82 -2.46 12.03 5.70
C THR A 82 -2.46 13.54 5.93
N ASP A 83 -2.95 14.31 4.96
CA ASP A 83 -2.95 15.78 5.00
C ASP A 83 -4.05 16.37 5.90
N ALA A 84 -4.90 15.53 6.50
CA ALA A 84 -6.05 15.98 7.29
C ALA A 84 -5.90 15.55 8.76
N ASP A 85 -5.46 16.49 9.60
CA ASP A 85 -5.62 16.53 11.06
C ASP A 85 -4.42 16.08 11.94
N ALA A 86 -4.20 16.80 13.05
CA ALA A 86 -3.07 16.58 13.97
C ALA A 86 -3.11 15.20 14.67
N ALA A 87 -4.25 14.51 14.60
CA ALA A 87 -4.41 13.12 15.04
C ALA A 87 -3.80 12.09 14.07
N ASP A 88 -3.61 12.45 12.79
CA ASP A 88 -2.98 11.58 11.78
C ASP A 88 -1.47 11.50 11.97
N ILE A 89 -0.86 12.59 12.46
CA ILE A 89 0.57 12.65 12.77
C ILE A 89 0.99 11.56 13.76
N ASP A 90 0.13 11.14 14.70
CA ASP A 90 0.46 10.13 15.71
C ASP A 90 0.53 8.72 15.10
N VAL A 91 -0.47 8.33 14.30
CA VAL A 91 -0.49 7.06 13.56
C VAL A 91 0.69 6.99 12.60
N TRP A 92 1.00 8.09 11.90
CA TRP A 92 2.15 8.15 11.01
C TRP A 92 3.48 8.19 11.75
N SER A 93 3.55 8.76 12.95
CA SER A 93 4.73 8.71 13.81
C SER A 93 5.01 7.28 14.27
N GLU A 94 3.97 6.50 14.62
CA GLU A 94 4.09 5.07 14.91
C GLU A 94 4.53 4.28 13.67
N MET A 95 3.90 4.52 12.50
CA MET A 95 4.31 3.90 11.23
C MET A 95 5.76 4.26 10.84
N LYS A 96 6.18 5.51 11.04
CA LYS A 96 7.53 6.00 10.74
C LYS A 96 8.57 5.39 11.68
N LYS A 97 8.20 5.15 12.94
CA LYS A 97 9.03 4.45 13.92
C LYS A 97 9.22 2.99 13.54
N ASP A 98 8.22 2.35 12.93
CA ASP A 98 8.31 1.00 12.39
C ASP A 98 9.18 0.94 11.11
N LEU A 99 9.01 1.92 10.21
CA LEU A 99 9.85 2.15 9.02
C LEU A 99 11.34 2.33 9.35
N GLY A 100 11.66 2.99 10.46
CA GLY A 100 13.02 3.20 10.93
C GLY A 100 13.60 2.03 11.74
N ARG A 101 12.85 0.95 11.92
CA ARG A 101 13.23 -0.22 12.73
C ARG A 101 13.42 -1.50 11.90
N LEU A 102 13.50 -1.38 10.58
CA LEU A 102 14.08 -2.40 9.71
C LEU A 102 15.61 -2.39 9.91
N ASP A 103 16.07 -3.06 10.97
CA ASP A 103 17.46 -3.52 11.15
C ASP A 103 17.51 -5.03 10.87
#